data_AF-A0A0M3KC19-F1
#
_entry.id   AF-A0A0M3KC19-F1
#
_cell.length_a   1.000
_cell.length_b   1.000
_cell.length_c   1.000
_cell.angle_alpha   90.00
_cell.angle_beta   90.00
_cell.angle_gamma   90.00
#
_symmetry.space_group_name_H-M   'P 1'
#
loop_
_entity.id
_entity.type
_entity.pdbx_description
1 polymer ?
#
loop_
_entity_poly.entity_id
_entity_poly.type
_entity_poly.pdbx_seq_one_letter_code
_entity_poly.pdbx_strand_id
1 'polypeptide(L)'
;MNANSSVGERSVFFVSDSSMLKHKCEWDDEHIEVPQRLEIILSNLKDNVLKECETIKAVAATIDDIRLVHDEAYIESLEKTTQMNIQQLESYCSGFEDVYANNFTYDACLMSAGCAVEAMKSVINERHRFSSAFAAVRPPGHHASKNNACGFCFFNNVAICALKARQLGVERVLIVDWDVHAGQGTQYSIKSDPNIKLISIHRFENGHFWPNLPENSIQHDC
;
A
#
# COMPACT_ATOMS: atom_id res chain seq x y z
N MET A 1 -41.41 18.23 -15.63
CA MET A 1 -39.94 18.20 -15.65
C MET A 1 -39.50 17.10 -14.71
N ASN A 2 -39.17 15.92 -15.24
CA ASN A 2 -38.81 14.75 -14.43
C ASN A 2 -37.32 14.83 -14.09
N ALA A 3 -37.01 15.24 -12.86
CA ALA A 3 -35.69 15.06 -12.27
C ALA A 3 -35.60 13.65 -11.67
N ASN A 4 -35.55 12.63 -12.54
CA ASN A 4 -35.07 11.31 -12.14
C ASN A 4 -33.59 11.26 -12.48
N SER A 5 -32.75 11.86 -11.63
CA SER A 5 -31.32 11.56 -11.63
C SER A 5 -31.16 10.16 -11.05
N SER A 6 -31.15 9.13 -11.90
CA SER A 6 -30.78 7.79 -11.49
C SER A 6 -29.33 7.81 -11.03
N VAL A 7 -29.11 8.00 -9.73
CA VAL A 7 -27.85 7.67 -9.08
C VAL A 7 -27.64 6.18 -9.39
N GLY A 8 -26.61 5.86 -10.19
CA GLY A 8 -26.32 4.47 -10.53
C GLY A 8 -26.10 3.66 -9.25
N GLU A 9 -26.45 2.37 -9.27
CA GLU A 9 -26.38 1.49 -8.11
C GLU A 9 -24.97 1.51 -7.51
N ARG A 10 -24.83 1.60 -6.18
CA ARG A 10 -23.51 1.66 -5.54
C ARG A 10 -22.73 0.37 -5.81
N SER A 11 -21.49 0.47 -6.27
CA SER A 11 -20.62 -0.69 -6.48
C SER A 11 -19.54 -0.79 -5.41
N VAL A 12 -19.13 -2.03 -5.09
CA VAL A 12 -17.92 -2.31 -4.33
C VAL A 12 -16.93 -3.01 -5.26
N PHE A 13 -15.86 -2.31 -5.63
CA PHE A 13 -14.81 -2.90 -6.46
C PHE A 13 -13.87 -3.76 -5.63
N PHE A 14 -13.45 -4.89 -6.17
CA PHE A 14 -12.45 -5.74 -5.57
C PHE A 14 -11.29 -5.98 -6.53
N VAL A 15 -10.05 -5.93 -6.02
CA VAL A 15 -8.85 -6.22 -6.80
C VAL A 15 -7.80 -6.93 -5.97
N SER A 16 -7.19 -7.95 -6.56
CA SER A 16 -6.05 -8.67 -6.03
C SER A 16 -5.40 -9.48 -7.16
N ASP A 17 -4.18 -9.95 -6.94
CA ASP A 17 -3.44 -10.79 -7.87
C ASP A 17 -2.61 -11.83 -7.13
N SER A 18 -2.67 -13.09 -7.57
CA SER A 18 -1.98 -14.20 -6.90
C SER A 18 -0.47 -14.19 -7.12
N SER A 19 0.06 -13.42 -8.07
CA SER A 19 1.52 -13.25 -8.23
C SER A 19 2.18 -12.70 -6.97
N MET A 20 1.47 -11.90 -6.18
CA MET A 20 1.93 -11.38 -4.89
C MET A 20 2.27 -12.50 -3.90
N LEU A 21 1.65 -13.70 -4.01
CA LEU A 21 1.93 -14.87 -3.17
C LEU A 21 3.36 -15.40 -3.32
N LYS A 22 4.06 -15.02 -4.39
CA LYS A 22 5.45 -15.42 -4.60
C LYS A 22 6.44 -14.66 -3.71
N HIS A 23 6.09 -13.46 -3.21
CA HIS A 23 6.89 -12.76 -2.22
C HIS A 23 6.81 -13.49 -0.87
N LYS A 24 7.94 -13.97 -0.36
CA LYS A 24 8.07 -14.65 0.94
C LYS A 24 9.51 -14.58 1.44
N CYS A 25 9.71 -14.70 2.74
CA CYS A 25 11.04 -14.82 3.32
C CYS A 25 11.61 -16.21 2.98
N GLU A 26 12.86 -16.27 2.53
CA GLU A 26 13.52 -17.54 2.15
C GLU A 26 14.53 -18.02 3.19
N TRP A 27 14.74 -17.25 4.25
CA TRP A 27 15.71 -17.53 5.31
C TRP A 27 15.12 -17.49 6.73
N ASP A 28 13.82 -17.18 6.86
CA ASP A 28 13.08 -17.24 8.13
C ASP A 28 11.68 -17.82 7.89
N ASP A 29 11.49 -19.07 8.30
CA ASP A 29 10.21 -19.79 8.18
C ASP A 29 9.19 -19.36 9.25
N GLU A 30 9.60 -18.60 10.27
CA GLU A 30 8.74 -18.09 11.35
C GLU A 30 8.31 -16.62 11.12
N HIS A 31 8.69 -16.03 9.99
CA HIS A 31 8.36 -14.66 9.64
C HIS A 31 6.84 -14.41 9.70
N ILE A 32 6.41 -13.24 10.17
CA ILE A 32 4.97 -12.96 10.41
C ILE A 32 4.23 -12.41 9.18
N GLU A 33 4.92 -11.76 8.25
CA GLU A 33 4.38 -11.40 6.94
C GLU A 33 4.62 -12.56 5.97
N VAL A 34 3.56 -13.30 5.64
CA VAL A 34 3.62 -14.54 4.85
C VAL A 34 2.55 -14.58 3.75
N PRO A 35 2.74 -15.36 2.66
CA PRO A 35 1.75 -15.52 1.60
C PRO A 35 0.34 -15.86 2.07
N GLN A 36 0.24 -16.69 3.12
CA GLN A 36 -0.99 -17.18 3.71
C GLN A 36 -1.91 -16.04 4.17
N ARG A 37 -1.36 -14.85 4.50
CA ARG A 37 -2.16 -13.66 4.85
C ARG A 37 -3.08 -13.23 3.72
N LEU A 38 -2.63 -13.28 2.47
CA LEU A 38 -3.50 -12.98 1.32
C LEU A 38 -4.33 -14.21 0.93
N GLU A 39 -3.76 -15.42 0.97
CA GLU A 39 -4.51 -16.64 0.65
C GLU A 39 -5.77 -16.77 1.50
N ILE A 40 -5.67 -16.54 2.81
CA ILE A 40 -6.80 -16.65 3.75
C ILE A 40 -7.85 -15.55 3.51
N ILE A 41 -7.43 -14.34 3.12
CA ILE A 41 -8.36 -13.26 2.74
C ILE A 41 -9.11 -13.68 1.48
N LEU A 42 -8.39 -14.10 0.44
CA LEU A 42 -8.99 -14.49 -0.84
C LEU A 42 -9.93 -15.69 -0.69
N SER A 43 -9.54 -16.71 0.08
CA SER A 43 -10.40 -17.89 0.30
C SER A 43 -11.66 -17.54 1.07
N ASN A 44 -11.56 -16.69 2.11
CA ASN A 44 -12.73 -16.30 2.93
C ASN A 44 -13.69 -15.38 2.19
N LEU A 45 -13.19 -14.51 1.31
CA LEU A 45 -14.04 -13.57 0.57
C LEU A 45 -14.72 -14.23 -0.64
N LYS A 46 -14.05 -15.17 -1.33
CA LYS A 46 -14.47 -15.73 -2.62
C LYS A 46 -15.89 -16.30 -2.65
N ASP A 47 -16.25 -17.12 -1.66
CA ASP A 47 -17.56 -17.78 -1.64
C ASP A 47 -18.65 -16.96 -0.94
N ASN A 48 -18.27 -15.85 -0.31
CA ASN A 48 -19.12 -14.95 0.44
C ASN A 48 -19.27 -13.61 -0.29
N VAL A 49 -18.53 -12.60 0.16
CA VAL A 49 -18.70 -11.18 -0.18
C VAL A 49 -18.28 -10.86 -1.62
N LEU A 50 -17.33 -11.60 -2.22
CA LEU A 50 -16.85 -11.27 -3.58
C LEU A 50 -17.92 -11.44 -4.67
N LYS A 51 -18.95 -12.25 -4.43
CA LYS A 51 -20.08 -12.39 -5.38
C LYS A 51 -20.92 -11.11 -5.48
N GLU A 52 -20.84 -10.26 -4.46
CA GLU A 52 -21.51 -8.95 -4.40
C GLU A 52 -20.58 -7.80 -4.83
N CYS A 53 -19.31 -8.11 -5.13
CA CYS A 53 -18.32 -7.14 -5.55
C CYS A 53 -18.07 -7.21 -7.06
N GLU A 54 -17.75 -6.07 -7.66
CA GLU A 54 -17.24 -6.00 -9.02
C GLU A 54 -15.73 -6.26 -9.01
N THR A 55 -15.30 -7.45 -9.45
CA THR A 55 -13.87 -7.74 -9.55
C THR A 55 -13.27 -7.02 -10.74
N ILE A 56 -12.32 -6.12 -10.49
CA ILE A 56 -11.59 -5.38 -11.52
C ILE A 56 -10.24 -6.05 -11.80
N LYS A 57 -9.70 -5.77 -12.98
CA LYS A 57 -8.42 -6.32 -13.42
C LYS A 57 -7.27 -5.72 -12.61
N ALA A 58 -6.41 -6.57 -12.05
CA ALA A 58 -5.14 -6.16 -11.48
C ALA A 58 -4.17 -5.71 -12.58
N VAL A 59 -3.53 -4.57 -12.36
CA VAL A 59 -2.51 -3.99 -13.25
C VAL A 59 -1.37 -3.52 -12.37
N ALA A 60 -0.12 -3.86 -12.74
CA ALA A 60 1.06 -3.36 -12.03
C ALA A 60 1.17 -1.84 -12.15
N ALA A 61 1.64 -1.19 -11.09
CA ALA A 61 1.89 0.25 -11.08
C ALA A 61 2.92 0.62 -12.15
N THR A 62 2.72 1.78 -12.77
CA THR A 62 3.73 2.34 -13.66
C THR A 62 4.89 2.91 -12.83
N ILE A 63 6.10 2.97 -13.39
CA ILE A 63 7.23 3.61 -12.72
C ILE A 63 6.92 5.09 -12.40
N ASP A 64 6.15 5.77 -13.26
CA ASP A 64 5.72 7.14 -12.99
C ASP A 64 4.78 7.26 -11.78
N ASP A 65 3.96 6.24 -11.51
CA ASP A 65 3.17 6.20 -10.27
C ASP A 65 4.08 5.97 -9.05
N ILE A 66 5.08 5.08 -9.17
CA ILE A 66 6.04 4.82 -8.07
C ILE A 66 6.87 6.07 -7.75
N ARG A 67 7.30 6.81 -8.78
CA ARG A 67 8.06 8.07 -8.69
C ARG A 67 7.34 9.21 -7.96
N LEU A 68 6.03 9.08 -7.71
CA LEU A 68 5.31 10.05 -6.89
C LEU A 68 5.83 10.08 -5.45
N VAL A 69 6.36 8.95 -4.96
CA VAL A 69 6.88 8.83 -3.60
C VAL A 69 8.37 8.51 -3.62
N HIS A 70 8.78 7.57 -4.47
CA HIS A 70 10.10 6.94 -4.41
C HIS A 70 11.07 7.56 -5.39
N ASP A 71 12.35 7.69 -5.00
CA ASP A 71 13.37 8.16 -5.93
C ASP A 71 13.86 7.06 -6.88
N GLU A 72 14.42 7.49 -8.01
CA GLU A 72 14.86 6.58 -9.07
C GLU A 72 15.91 5.57 -8.58
N ALA A 73 16.87 6.06 -7.77
CA ALA A 73 17.96 5.23 -7.28
C ALA A 73 17.44 4.08 -6.40
N TYR A 74 16.44 4.35 -5.56
CA TYR A 74 15.80 3.33 -4.74
C TYR A 74 15.01 2.33 -5.59
N ILE A 75 14.22 2.79 -6.57
CA ILE A 75 13.48 1.92 -7.50
C ILE A 75 14.44 0.97 -8.24
N GLU A 76 15.51 1.51 -8.82
CA GLU A 76 16.53 0.72 -9.51
C GLU A 76 17.26 -0.25 -8.57
N SER A 77 17.48 0.15 -7.32
CA SER A 77 18.11 -0.73 -6.33
C SER A 77 17.23 -1.94 -5.99
N LEU A 78 15.92 -1.72 -5.88
CA LEU A 78 14.95 -2.78 -5.62
C LEU A 78 14.77 -3.68 -6.86
N GLU A 79 14.75 -3.13 -8.07
CA GLU A 79 14.69 -3.91 -9.31
C GLU A 79 15.86 -4.90 -9.44
N LYS A 80 17.07 -4.49 -9.02
CA LYS A 80 18.26 -5.36 -9.04
C LYS A 80 18.11 -6.59 -8.14
N THR A 81 17.24 -6.57 -7.13
CA THR A 81 16.97 -7.74 -6.27
C THR A 81 16.44 -8.95 -7.06
N THR A 82 15.81 -8.72 -8.23
CA THR A 82 15.31 -9.79 -9.10
C THR A 82 16.43 -10.74 -9.57
N GLN A 83 17.68 -10.29 -9.59
CA GLN A 83 18.85 -11.06 -10.05
C GLN A 83 19.80 -11.48 -8.93
N MET A 84 19.48 -11.15 -7.68
CA MET A 84 20.33 -11.47 -6.53
C MET A 84 20.13 -12.92 -6.06
N ASN A 85 21.20 -13.56 -5.60
CA ASN A 85 21.09 -14.81 -4.83
C ASN A 85 20.65 -14.52 -3.38
N ILE A 86 20.35 -15.58 -2.62
CA ILE A 86 19.84 -15.48 -1.24
C ILE A 86 20.79 -14.66 -0.34
N GLN A 87 22.11 -14.88 -0.41
CA GLN A 87 23.07 -14.13 0.41
C GLN A 87 23.10 -12.64 0.07
N GLN A 88 22.97 -12.30 -1.22
CA GLN A 88 22.89 -10.90 -1.67
C GLN A 88 21.57 -10.25 -1.25
N LEU A 89 20.47 -10.99 -1.30
CA LEU A 89 19.15 -10.51 -0.86
C LEU A 89 19.13 -10.23 0.64
N GLU A 90 19.66 -11.15 1.46
CA GLU A 90 19.77 -10.96 2.91
C GLU A 90 20.67 -9.76 3.23
N SER A 91 21.80 -9.62 2.54
CA SER A 91 22.69 -8.46 2.67
C SER A 91 22.00 -7.15 2.22
N TYR A 92 21.22 -7.16 1.15
CA TYR A 92 20.44 -6.00 0.71
C TYR A 92 19.41 -5.60 1.78
N CYS A 93 18.66 -6.56 2.32
CA CYS A 93 17.64 -6.32 3.34
C CYS A 93 18.24 -5.82 4.66
N SER A 94 19.47 -6.24 5.01
CA SER A 94 20.16 -5.78 6.22
C SER A 94 20.46 -4.27 6.23
N GLY A 95 20.37 -3.59 5.08
CA GLY A 95 20.47 -2.13 4.99
C GLY A 95 19.19 -1.39 5.40
N PHE A 96 18.12 -2.11 5.68
CA PHE A 96 16.80 -1.58 6.02
C PHE A 96 16.30 -2.19 7.33
N GLU A 97 15.26 -1.58 7.90
CA GLU A 97 14.68 -2.04 9.17
C GLU A 97 13.48 -2.95 8.93
N ASP A 98 13.57 -4.19 9.41
CA ASP A 98 12.47 -5.16 9.45
C ASP A 98 11.84 -5.46 8.08
N VAL A 99 12.67 -5.85 7.11
CA VAL A 99 12.23 -6.26 5.77
C VAL A 99 12.93 -7.54 5.32
N TYR A 100 12.28 -8.25 4.41
CA TYR A 100 12.86 -9.36 3.67
C TYR A 100 12.53 -9.23 2.19
N ALA A 101 13.29 -9.88 1.32
CA ALA A 101 13.02 -9.91 -0.11
C ALA A 101 13.43 -11.25 -0.73
N ASN A 102 12.65 -11.70 -1.69
CA ASN A 102 13.08 -12.68 -2.69
C ASN A 102 13.02 -12.09 -4.10
N ASN A 103 13.39 -12.88 -5.11
CA ASN A 103 13.44 -12.44 -6.51
C ASN A 103 12.09 -11.98 -7.08
N PHE A 104 10.96 -12.25 -6.42
CA PHE A 104 9.62 -11.81 -6.84
C PHE A 104 9.15 -10.53 -6.14
N THR A 105 9.94 -10.00 -5.20
CA THR A 105 9.53 -8.87 -4.35
C THR A 105 9.27 -7.61 -5.16
N TYR A 106 10.16 -7.25 -6.09
CA TYR A 106 9.98 -6.06 -6.92
C TYR A 106 8.66 -6.11 -7.71
N ASP A 107 8.41 -7.21 -8.43
CA ASP A 107 7.18 -7.41 -9.19
C ASP A 107 5.94 -7.41 -8.29
N ALA A 108 6.02 -8.04 -7.11
CA ALA A 108 4.93 -8.04 -6.13
C ALA A 108 4.66 -6.64 -5.57
N CYS A 109 5.68 -5.80 -5.39
CA CYS A 109 5.51 -4.40 -4.97
C CYS A 109 4.82 -3.58 -6.05
N LEU A 110 5.22 -3.73 -7.32
CA LEU A 110 4.55 -3.08 -8.45
C LEU A 110 3.08 -3.52 -8.54
N MET A 111 2.81 -4.82 -8.36
CA MET A 111 1.45 -5.35 -8.37
C MET A 111 0.62 -4.84 -7.18
N SER A 112 1.19 -4.79 -5.98
CA SER A 112 0.55 -4.30 -4.76
C SER A 112 0.14 -2.83 -4.90
N ALA A 113 1.07 -1.97 -5.31
CA ALA A 113 0.81 -0.55 -5.57
C ALA A 113 -0.19 -0.36 -6.72
N GLY A 114 -0.07 -1.16 -7.78
CA GLY A 114 -0.92 -1.06 -8.96
C GLY A 114 -2.37 -1.45 -8.69
N CYS A 115 -2.60 -2.53 -7.93
CA CYS A 115 -3.93 -2.90 -7.44
C CYS A 115 -4.57 -1.75 -6.65
N ALA A 116 -3.81 -1.10 -5.75
CA ALA A 116 -4.31 0.03 -4.98
C ALA A 116 -4.65 1.24 -5.88
N VAL A 117 -3.82 1.53 -6.88
CA VAL A 117 -4.06 2.60 -7.86
C VAL A 117 -5.31 2.32 -8.71
N GLU A 118 -5.50 1.10 -9.19
CA GLU A 118 -6.69 0.73 -9.97
C GLU A 118 -7.97 0.76 -9.12
N ALA A 119 -7.93 0.29 -7.87
CA ALA A 119 -9.03 0.44 -6.93
C ALA A 119 -9.45 1.90 -6.74
N MET A 120 -8.46 2.79 -6.54
CA MET A 120 -8.68 4.23 -6.42
C MET A 120 -9.27 4.83 -7.70
N LYS A 121 -8.72 4.51 -8.87
CA LYS A 121 -9.21 5.01 -10.16
C LYS A 121 -10.65 4.57 -10.43
N SER A 122 -11.02 3.33 -10.13
CA SER A 122 -12.39 2.84 -10.31
C SER A 122 -13.40 3.65 -9.49
N VAL A 123 -13.06 4.02 -8.25
CA VAL A 123 -13.92 4.89 -7.43
C VAL A 123 -14.01 6.31 -7.98
N ILE A 124 -12.89 6.90 -8.44
CA ILE A 124 -12.88 8.25 -9.03
C ILE A 124 -13.72 8.30 -10.32
N ASN A 125 -13.58 7.29 -11.18
CA ASN A 125 -14.30 7.24 -12.46
C ASN A 125 -15.82 7.07 -12.25
N GLU A 126 -16.23 6.39 -11.19
CA GLU A 126 -17.62 6.15 -10.82
C GLU A 126 -18.12 7.09 -9.71
N ARG A 127 -17.55 8.30 -9.61
CA ARG A 127 -17.85 9.30 -8.55
C ARG A 127 -19.34 9.61 -8.33
N HIS A 128 -20.17 9.36 -9.33
CA HIS A 128 -21.61 9.61 -9.29
C HIS A 128 -22.41 8.50 -8.58
N ARG A 129 -21.80 7.36 -8.24
CA ARG A 129 -22.45 6.16 -7.65
C ARG A 129 -22.11 5.94 -6.17
N PHE A 130 -21.32 6.82 -5.55
CA PHE A 130 -20.82 6.64 -4.17
C PHE A 130 -20.14 5.26 -3.94
N SER A 131 -19.48 4.75 -4.97
CA SER A 131 -18.81 3.44 -4.95
C SER A 131 -17.62 3.42 -3.98
N SER A 132 -17.24 2.22 -3.56
CA SER A 132 -16.04 1.98 -2.74
C SER A 132 -15.20 0.86 -3.37
N ALA A 133 -13.96 0.70 -2.93
CA ALA A 133 -13.10 -0.36 -3.43
C ALA A 133 -12.27 -0.98 -2.30
N PHE A 134 -11.91 -2.25 -2.47
CA PHE A 134 -11.00 -2.98 -1.60
C PHE A 134 -9.91 -3.65 -2.43
N ALA A 135 -8.65 -3.29 -2.17
CA ALA A 135 -7.47 -3.92 -2.75
C ALA A 135 -6.84 -4.85 -1.71
N ALA A 136 -6.95 -6.17 -1.91
CA ALA A 136 -6.30 -7.15 -1.07
C ALA A 136 -4.88 -7.41 -1.61
N VAL A 137 -3.88 -6.79 -1.00
CA VAL A 137 -2.52 -6.71 -1.56
C VAL A 137 -1.43 -7.06 -0.56
N ARG A 138 -0.28 -7.48 -1.08
CA ARG A 138 0.98 -7.60 -0.35
C ARG A 138 2.17 -7.56 -1.33
N PRO A 139 3.32 -6.96 -0.99
CA PRO A 139 3.72 -6.44 0.33
C PRO A 139 2.89 -5.22 0.80
N PRO A 140 2.85 -4.92 2.12
CA PRO A 140 2.24 -3.70 2.64
C PRO A 140 3.04 -2.45 2.22
N GLY A 141 2.57 -1.25 2.61
CA GLY A 141 3.17 0.00 2.11
C GLY A 141 3.39 1.14 3.10
N HIS A 142 2.63 1.27 4.18
CA HIS A 142 2.58 2.54 4.94
C HIS A 142 3.88 2.95 5.68
N HIS A 143 4.84 2.04 5.85
CA HIS A 143 6.15 2.33 6.44
C HIS A 143 7.20 2.75 5.40
N ALA A 144 7.01 2.40 4.12
CA ALA A 144 7.96 2.76 3.07
C ALA A 144 7.99 4.28 2.88
N SER A 145 9.19 4.83 2.75
CA SER A 145 9.41 6.25 2.46
C SER A 145 10.29 6.41 1.22
N LYS A 146 10.59 7.66 0.83
CA LYS A 146 11.19 8.03 -0.45
C LYS A 146 12.32 7.13 -0.99
N ASN A 147 13.18 6.64 -0.10
CA ASN A 147 14.33 5.81 -0.48
C ASN A 147 14.64 4.74 0.56
N ASN A 148 13.63 4.35 1.36
CA ASN A 148 13.82 3.47 2.50
C ASN A 148 12.67 2.47 2.63
N ALA A 149 13.01 1.19 2.46
CA ALA A 149 12.15 0.08 2.87
C ALA A 149 12.12 -0.01 4.40
N CYS A 150 10.97 -0.37 4.98
CA CYS A 150 10.81 -0.47 6.43
C CYS A 150 9.57 -1.30 6.77
N GLY A 151 9.60 -2.11 7.83
CA GLY A 151 8.41 -2.81 8.36
C GLY A 151 7.64 -3.58 7.28
N PHE A 152 8.34 -4.43 6.55
CA PHE A 152 7.84 -5.23 5.41
C PHE A 152 7.38 -4.41 4.19
N CYS A 153 7.50 -3.08 4.21
CA CYS A 153 7.03 -2.19 3.15
C CYS A 153 8.20 -1.74 2.26
N PHE A 154 8.07 -1.95 0.94
CA PHE A 154 9.02 -1.44 -0.05
C PHE A 154 8.49 -0.24 -0.84
N PHE A 155 7.23 -0.28 -1.30
CA PHE A 155 6.55 0.84 -1.92
C PHE A 155 5.34 1.28 -1.10
N ASN A 156 5.20 2.58 -0.90
CA ASN A 156 4.08 3.16 -0.18
C ASN A 156 2.81 3.28 -1.03
N ASN A 157 2.05 2.19 -1.09
CA ASN A 157 0.81 2.08 -1.88
C ASN A 157 -0.16 3.25 -1.62
N VAL A 158 -0.39 3.58 -0.34
CA VAL A 158 -1.40 4.57 0.07
C VAL A 158 -0.95 5.99 -0.26
N ALA A 159 0.32 6.33 -0.03
CA ALA A 159 0.87 7.63 -0.42
C ALA A 159 0.88 7.81 -1.94
N ILE A 160 1.23 6.77 -2.71
CA ILE A 160 1.13 6.76 -4.18
C ILE A 160 -0.31 7.05 -4.62
N CYS A 161 -1.30 6.35 -4.06
CA CYS A 161 -2.71 6.59 -4.37
C CYS A 161 -3.14 8.02 -4.05
N ALA A 162 -2.75 8.55 -2.90
CA ALA A 162 -3.13 9.90 -2.47
C ALA A 162 -2.54 10.97 -3.41
N LEU A 163 -1.24 10.91 -3.69
CA LEU A 163 -0.58 11.84 -4.60
C LEU A 163 -1.10 11.70 -6.04
N LYS A 164 -1.38 10.47 -6.50
CA LYS A 164 -1.98 10.24 -7.82
C LYS A 164 -3.39 10.81 -7.91
N ALA A 165 -4.22 10.62 -6.88
CA ALA A 165 -5.57 11.18 -6.83
C ALA A 165 -5.53 12.72 -6.92
N ARG A 166 -4.56 13.36 -6.26
CA ARG A 166 -4.31 14.80 -6.39
C ARG A 166 -3.98 15.21 -7.82
N GLN A 167 -3.11 14.47 -8.51
CA GLN A 167 -2.82 14.69 -9.94
C GLN A 167 -4.04 14.50 -10.85
N LEU A 168 -4.97 13.62 -10.47
CA LEU A 168 -6.23 13.38 -11.17
C LEU A 168 -7.33 14.42 -10.84
N GLY A 169 -6.99 15.45 -10.06
CA GLY A 169 -7.89 16.57 -9.75
C GLY A 169 -8.77 16.40 -8.52
N VAL A 170 -8.56 15.36 -7.70
CA VAL A 170 -9.25 15.22 -6.40
C VAL A 170 -8.74 16.32 -5.47
N GLU A 171 -9.59 17.26 -5.06
CA GLU A 171 -9.18 18.46 -4.31
C GLU A 171 -8.57 18.18 -2.94
N ARG A 172 -9.08 17.19 -2.21
CA ARG A 172 -8.70 16.87 -0.83
C ARG A 172 -8.73 15.37 -0.63
N VAL A 173 -7.71 14.83 0.04
CA VAL A 173 -7.58 13.41 0.34
C VAL A 173 -7.44 13.23 1.85
N LEU A 174 -8.24 12.34 2.43
CA LEU A 174 -8.07 11.87 3.80
C LEU A 174 -7.58 10.43 3.76
N ILE A 175 -6.44 10.18 4.39
CA ILE A 175 -5.92 8.86 4.68
C ILE A 175 -6.27 8.55 6.14
N VAL A 176 -6.95 7.44 6.36
CA VAL A 176 -7.18 6.87 7.69
C VAL A 176 -6.35 5.61 7.79
N ASP A 177 -5.32 5.64 8.63
CA ASP A 177 -4.46 4.51 8.93
C ASP A 177 -4.84 3.96 10.31
N TRP A 178 -5.50 2.80 10.30
CA TRP A 178 -5.93 2.10 11.51
C TRP A 178 -5.01 0.93 11.86
N ASP A 179 -3.90 0.74 11.13
CA ASP A 179 -2.95 -0.31 11.47
C ASP A 179 -2.41 -0.06 12.89
N VAL A 180 -2.09 -1.15 13.59
CA VAL A 180 -1.59 -1.05 14.96
C VAL A 180 -0.23 -0.36 15.03
N HIS A 181 0.53 -0.35 13.92
CA HIS A 181 1.78 0.38 13.79
C HIS A 181 1.56 1.74 13.11
N ALA A 182 2.40 2.69 13.47
CA ALA A 182 2.33 4.01 12.90
C ALA A 182 2.89 4.03 11.46
N GLY A 183 2.12 4.50 10.48
CA GLY A 183 2.55 4.66 9.09
C GLY A 183 3.46 5.88 8.85
N GLN A 184 4.65 5.91 9.47
CA GLN A 184 5.64 6.99 9.36
C GLN A 184 6.05 7.28 7.91
N GLY A 185 6.17 6.25 7.07
CA GLY A 185 6.49 6.41 5.66
C GLY A 185 5.43 7.23 4.92
N THR A 186 4.16 6.99 5.24
CA THR A 186 3.03 7.77 4.71
C THR A 186 3.08 9.20 5.22
N GLN A 187 3.31 9.41 6.52
CA GLN A 187 3.45 10.73 7.13
C GLN A 187 4.52 11.58 6.42
N TYR A 188 5.69 11.01 6.12
CA TYR A 188 6.76 11.71 5.42
C TYR A 188 6.40 12.03 3.97
N SER A 189 5.79 11.06 3.28
CA SER A 189 5.52 11.14 1.84
C SER A 189 4.51 12.23 1.47
N ILE A 190 3.53 12.50 2.36
CA ILE A 190 2.46 13.46 2.08
C ILE A 190 2.73 14.86 2.65
N LYS A 191 3.81 15.04 3.42
CA LYS A 191 4.07 16.24 4.22
C LYS A 191 4.02 17.56 3.45
N SER A 192 4.36 17.53 2.16
CA SER A 192 4.41 18.72 1.30
C SER A 192 3.06 19.12 0.69
N ASP A 193 2.04 18.24 0.66
CA ASP A 193 0.70 18.59 0.15
C ASP A 193 -0.27 18.86 1.30
N PRO A 194 -0.63 20.12 1.58
CA PRO A 194 -1.53 20.47 2.68
C PRO A 194 -2.96 19.94 2.50
N ASN A 195 -3.32 19.48 1.30
CA ASN A 195 -4.65 18.94 0.98
C ASN A 195 -4.74 17.42 1.18
N ILE A 196 -3.64 16.76 1.55
CA ILE A 196 -3.65 15.38 2.01
C ILE A 196 -3.53 15.40 3.54
N LYS A 197 -4.48 14.75 4.22
CA LYS A 197 -4.46 14.60 5.67
C LYS A 197 -4.33 13.14 6.04
N LEU A 198 -3.54 12.86 7.08
CA LEU A 198 -3.40 11.54 7.68
C LEU A 198 -3.98 11.58 9.08
N ILE A 199 -4.85 10.62 9.38
CA ILE A 199 -5.21 10.22 10.73
C ILE A 199 -4.64 8.82 10.92
N SER A 200 -3.65 8.67 11.79
CA SER A 200 -3.08 7.37 12.16
C SER A 200 -3.39 7.07 13.62
N ILE A 201 -3.99 5.91 13.89
CA ILE A 201 -4.30 5.44 15.24
C ILE A 201 -3.50 4.17 15.48
N HIS A 202 -2.48 4.25 16.31
CA HIS A 202 -1.50 3.18 16.48
C HIS A 202 -1.13 2.98 17.95
N ARG A 203 -0.59 1.80 18.26
CA ARG A 203 0.03 1.52 19.56
C ARG A 203 1.32 2.32 19.64
N PHE A 204 1.51 3.06 20.73
CA PHE A 204 2.68 3.91 20.93
C PHE A 204 3.46 3.56 22.20
N GLU A 205 2.75 3.34 23.31
CA GLU A 205 3.36 3.00 24.62
C GLU A 205 4.53 3.92 25.00
N ASN A 206 4.34 5.24 24.86
CA ASN A 206 5.39 6.25 25.09
C ASN A 206 6.66 6.02 24.24
N GLY A 207 6.49 5.55 23.00
CA GLY A 207 7.60 5.26 22.10
C GLY A 207 8.30 3.94 22.36
N HIS A 208 7.77 3.06 23.21
CA HIS A 208 8.33 1.71 23.42
C HIS A 208 7.83 0.69 22.41
N PHE A 209 6.72 0.98 21.70
CA PHE A 209 6.25 0.15 20.61
C PHE A 209 6.86 0.59 19.27
N TRP A 210 7.23 -0.38 18.44
CA TRP A 210 7.81 -0.15 17.12
C TRP A 210 6.88 0.73 16.25
N PRO A 211 7.39 1.74 15.51
CA PRO A 211 8.80 2.00 15.16
C PRO A 211 9.59 2.88 16.14
N ASN A 212 9.09 3.12 17.36
CA ASN A 212 9.83 3.85 18.41
C ASN A 212 10.21 5.30 18.05
N LEU A 213 9.44 5.94 17.17
CA LEU A 213 9.74 7.28 16.65
C LEU A 213 9.00 8.39 17.43
N PRO A 214 9.70 9.42 17.95
CA PRO A 214 9.09 10.53 18.67
C PRO A 214 8.04 11.31 17.87
N GLU A 215 8.21 11.43 16.56
CA GLU A 215 7.32 12.10 15.61
C GLU A 215 5.98 11.39 15.40
N ASN A 216 5.82 10.19 15.98
CA ASN A 216 4.54 9.47 16.03
C ASN A 216 3.77 9.73 17.33
N SER A 217 4.33 10.50 18.26
CA SER A 217 3.59 10.98 19.43
C SER A 217 2.56 12.05 19.06
N ILE A 218 1.55 12.24 19.92
CA ILE A 218 0.71 13.42 19.86
C ILE A 218 1.54 14.61 20.35
N GLN A 219 1.89 15.53 19.43
CA GLN A 219 2.49 16.79 19.81
C GLN A 219 1.41 17.67 20.45
N HIS A 220 1.50 17.85 21.76
CA HIS A 220 0.75 18.90 22.44
C HIS A 220 1.51 20.20 22.24
N ASP A 221 1.03 21.05 21.33
CA ASP A 221 1.46 22.44 21.27
C ASP A 221 1.02 23.13 22.57
N CYS A 222 1.93 23.27 23.52
CA CYS A 222 1.78 24.07 24.74
C CYS A 222 2.45 25.43 24.56
#